data_AF-A0A532ATP9-F1
#
_entry.id   AF-A0A532ATP9-F1
#
_cell.length_a   1.000
_cell.length_b   1.000
_cell.length_c   1.000
_cell.angle_alpha   90.00
_cell.angle_beta   90.00
_cell.angle_gamma   90.00
#
_symmetry.space_group_name_H-M   'P 1'
#
loop_
_entity.id
_entity.type
_entity.pdbx_description
1 polymer ?
#
loop_
_entity_poly.entity_id
_entity_poly.type
_entity_poly.pdbx_seq_one_letter_code
_entity_poly.pdbx_strand_id
1 'polypeptide(L)'
;AGWRDRLDRTSNWAITVVAAMLSVSLSTASAHHGVLLFAMLLVLLLLWIEARRYRFFDFYRARVRQFERHYFAQVFSPQPDFASDWLLIVGESLRAPKFLISQRVALARRLRRNYIYMLLILLLAWILKLSTPSLLNEGVRIGFVGSMREAVTSAALGPVPGAVIVVLVAVLYAGLLV
;
A
#
# COMPACT_ATOMS: atom_id res chain seq x y z
N ALA A 1 21.62 -13.12 0.56
CA ALA A 1 20.37 -12.32 0.60
C ALA A 1 20.44 -11.32 1.76
N GLY A 2 20.46 -10.03 1.44
CA GLY A 2 20.63 -8.94 2.40
C GLY A 2 19.36 -8.62 3.19
N TRP A 3 19.47 -7.80 4.24
CA TRP A 3 18.30 -7.34 5.00
C TRP A 3 17.33 -6.50 4.16
N ARG A 4 17.84 -5.84 3.11
CA ARG A 4 17.06 -5.11 2.09
C ARG A 4 16.13 -6.05 1.30
N ASP A 5 16.65 -7.16 0.79
CA ASP A 5 15.85 -8.16 0.05
C ASP A 5 14.65 -8.65 0.84
N ARG A 6 14.81 -8.84 2.15
CA ARG A 6 13.71 -9.29 3.03
C ARG A 6 12.66 -8.21 3.22
N LEU A 7 13.05 -6.94 3.21
CA LEU A 7 12.17 -5.80 3.39
C LEU A 7 11.35 -5.53 2.12
N ASP A 8 11.97 -5.67 0.95
CA ASP A 8 11.36 -5.34 -0.34
C ASP A 8 10.54 -6.51 -0.93
N ARG A 9 10.74 -7.74 -0.41
CA ARG A 9 10.02 -8.94 -0.87
C ARG A 9 8.50 -8.77 -0.92
N THR A 10 7.88 -8.13 0.07
CA THR A 10 6.41 -7.96 0.12
C THR A 10 5.91 -6.99 -0.93
N SER A 11 6.63 -5.88 -1.15
CA SER A 11 6.32 -4.93 -2.22
C SER A 11 6.52 -5.59 -3.60
N ASN A 12 7.55 -6.40 -3.78
CA ASN A 12 7.77 -7.16 -5.03
C ASN A 12 6.63 -8.14 -5.31
N TRP A 13 6.18 -8.89 -4.30
CA TRP A 13 5.00 -9.75 -4.43
C TRP A 13 3.74 -8.95 -4.76
N ALA A 14 3.56 -7.76 -4.19
CA ALA A 14 2.42 -6.90 -4.51
C ALA A 14 2.45 -6.48 -5.98
N ILE A 15 3.62 -6.10 -6.53
CA ILE A 15 3.78 -5.79 -7.95
C ILE A 15 3.43 -7.00 -8.82
N THR A 16 3.92 -8.19 -8.48
CA THR A 16 3.60 -9.42 -9.21
C THR A 16 2.10 -9.73 -9.21
N VAL A 17 1.44 -9.59 -8.06
CA VAL A 17 -0.02 -9.79 -7.93
C VAL A 17 -0.77 -8.76 -8.77
N VAL A 18 -0.39 -7.48 -8.72
CA VAL A 18 -0.99 -6.43 -9.53
C VAL A 18 -0.86 -6.75 -11.02
N ALA A 19 0.35 -7.09 -11.49
CA ALA A 19 0.59 -7.43 -12.88
C ALA A 19 -0.24 -8.65 -13.34
N ALA A 20 -0.28 -9.71 -12.52
CA ALA A 20 -1.06 -10.90 -12.82
C ALA A 20 -2.57 -10.60 -12.90
N MET A 21 -3.12 -9.85 -11.94
CA MET A 21 -4.54 -9.53 -11.91
C MET A 21 -4.95 -8.56 -13.01
N LEU A 22 -4.09 -7.61 -13.38
CA LEU A 22 -4.30 -6.74 -14.54
C LEU A 22 -4.31 -7.56 -15.83
N SER A 23 -3.35 -8.47 -16.00
CA SER A 23 -3.29 -9.35 -17.17
C SER A 23 -4.56 -10.18 -17.31
N VAL A 24 -5.00 -10.84 -16.23
CA VAL A 24 -6.24 -11.63 -16.22
C VAL A 24 -7.45 -10.74 -16.51
N SER A 25 -7.58 -9.59 -15.85
CA SER A 25 -8.75 -8.72 -16.01
C SER A 25 -8.84 -8.07 -17.40
N LEU A 26 -7.71 -7.75 -18.02
CA LEU A 26 -7.66 -7.06 -19.32
C LEU A 26 -7.55 -8.02 -20.51
N SER A 27 -7.23 -9.31 -20.30
CA SER A 27 -7.09 -10.31 -21.36
C SER A 27 -8.38 -10.57 -22.15
N THR A 28 -9.55 -10.43 -21.53
CA THR A 28 -10.85 -10.67 -22.16
C THR A 28 -11.87 -9.65 -21.71
N ALA A 29 -12.74 -9.20 -22.63
CA ALA A 29 -13.81 -8.26 -22.30
C ALA A 29 -14.78 -8.85 -21.26
N SER A 30 -15.01 -10.17 -21.29
CA SER A 30 -15.88 -10.91 -20.37
C SER A 30 -15.29 -11.14 -18.97
N ALA A 31 -14.00 -10.86 -18.73
CA ALA A 31 -13.41 -10.99 -17.40
C ALA A 31 -14.12 -10.10 -16.38
N HIS A 32 -14.49 -10.69 -15.25
CA HIS A 32 -15.25 -10.02 -14.21
C HIS A 32 -14.44 -8.89 -13.54
N HIS A 33 -14.99 -7.69 -13.43
CA HIS A 33 -14.32 -6.51 -12.83
C HIS A 33 -13.90 -6.73 -11.37
N GLY A 34 -14.61 -7.63 -10.66
CA GLY A 34 -14.30 -8.05 -9.30
C GLY A 34 -12.89 -8.64 -9.11
N VAL A 35 -12.22 -9.10 -10.18
CA VAL A 35 -10.79 -9.48 -10.13
C VAL A 35 -9.92 -8.30 -9.69
N LEU A 36 -10.21 -7.08 -10.17
CA LEU A 36 -9.47 -5.88 -9.80
C LEU A 36 -9.78 -5.44 -8.37
N LEU A 37 -11.03 -5.60 -7.91
CA LEU A 37 -11.40 -5.36 -6.52
C LEU A 37 -10.66 -6.33 -5.58
N PHE A 38 -10.57 -7.60 -5.96
CA PHE A 38 -9.81 -8.60 -5.22
C PHE A 38 -8.31 -8.26 -5.19
N ALA A 39 -7.75 -7.79 -6.31
CA ALA A 39 -6.37 -7.31 -6.37
C ALA A 39 -6.11 -6.15 -5.40
N MET A 40 -7.04 -5.18 -5.29
CA MET A 40 -6.94 -4.08 -4.33
C MET A 40 -6.89 -4.62 -2.88
N LEU A 41 -7.74 -5.59 -2.54
CA LEU A 41 -7.73 -6.23 -1.21
C LEU A 41 -6.40 -6.94 -0.91
N LEU A 42 -5.84 -7.67 -1.88
CA LEU A 42 -4.54 -8.32 -1.73
C LEU A 42 -3.41 -7.30 -1.51
N VAL A 43 -3.43 -6.19 -2.26
CA VAL A 43 -2.44 -5.11 -2.10
C VAL A 43 -2.55 -4.46 -0.72
N LEU A 44 -3.76 -4.23 -0.21
CA LEU A 44 -3.99 -3.74 1.15
C LEU A 44 -3.51 -4.73 2.23
N LEU A 45 -3.74 -6.03 2.02
CA LEU A 45 -3.24 -7.08 2.91
C LEU A 45 -1.70 -7.11 2.94
N LEU A 46 -1.05 -7.04 1.78
CA LEU A 46 0.41 -7.00 1.67
C LEU A 46 0.98 -5.73 2.32
N LEU A 47 0.33 -4.58 2.11
CA LEU A 47 0.67 -3.33 2.79
C LEU A 47 0.59 -3.49 4.32
N TRP A 48 -0.46 -4.13 4.83
CA TRP A 48 -0.62 -4.36 6.28
C TRP A 48 0.50 -5.24 6.84
N ILE A 49 0.83 -6.34 6.16
CA ILE A 49 1.93 -7.24 6.52
C ILE A 49 3.26 -6.49 6.50
N GLU A 50 3.52 -5.71 5.44
CA GLU A 50 4.74 -4.93 5.31
C GLU A 50 4.85 -3.83 6.36
N ALA A 51 3.76 -3.13 6.67
CA ALA A 51 3.71 -2.11 7.71
C ALA A 51 4.04 -2.72 9.08
N ARG A 52 3.49 -3.91 9.40
CA ARG A 52 3.83 -4.64 10.63
C ARG A 52 5.33 -4.95 10.68
N ARG A 53 5.90 -5.50 9.60
CA ARG A 53 7.34 -5.82 9.50
C ARG A 53 8.23 -4.57 9.57
N TYR A 54 7.77 -3.45 8.99
CA TYR A 54 8.47 -2.17 9.02
C TYR A 54 8.64 -1.63 10.46
N ARG A 55 7.68 -1.87 11.36
CA ARG A 55 7.82 -1.47 12.78
C ARG A 55 8.99 -2.17 13.48
N PHE A 56 9.20 -3.45 13.18
CA PHE A 56 10.37 -4.17 13.67
C PHE A 56 11.65 -3.59 13.07
N PHE A 57 11.67 -3.33 11.76
CA PHE A 57 12.83 -2.74 11.10
C PHE A 57 13.20 -1.36 11.67
N ASP A 58 12.22 -0.47 11.85
CA ASP A 58 12.42 0.88 12.40
C ASP A 58 13.07 0.83 13.79
N PHE A 59 12.62 -0.12 14.61
CA PHE A 59 13.20 -0.39 15.92
C PHE A 59 14.66 -0.87 15.85
N TYR A 60 14.99 -1.83 14.99
CA TYR A 60 16.38 -2.28 14.81
C TYR A 60 17.27 -1.15 14.29
N ARG A 61 16.77 -0.36 13.32
CA ARG A 61 17.47 0.80 12.77
C ARG A 61 17.77 1.84 13.85
N ALA A 62 16.82 2.11 14.75
CA ALA A 62 17.01 3.06 15.83
C ALA A 62 18.16 2.64 16.76
N ARG A 63 18.25 1.35 17.11
CA ARG A 63 19.37 0.81 17.92
C ARG A 63 20.71 0.94 17.23
N VAL A 64 20.80 0.54 15.96
CA VAL A 64 22.05 0.66 15.19
C VAL A 64 22.48 2.13 15.12
N ARG A 65 21.53 3.05 14.92
CA ARG A 65 21.82 4.48 14.89
C ARG A 65 22.31 5.05 16.22
N GLN A 66 21.93 4.45 17.36
CA GLN A 66 22.51 4.80 18.66
C GLN A 66 24.00 4.45 18.72
N PHE A 67 24.39 3.27 18.24
CA PHE A 67 25.81 2.88 18.14
C PHE A 67 26.57 3.74 17.12
N GLU A 68 26.00 3.97 15.93
CA GLU A 68 26.60 4.85 14.91
C GLU A 68 26.90 6.23 15.47
N ARG A 69 25.94 6.81 16.22
CA ARG A 69 26.06 8.17 16.74
C ARG A 69 26.99 8.27 17.95
N HIS A 70 26.89 7.36 18.91
CA HIS A 70 27.55 7.55 20.21
C HIS A 70 28.82 6.72 20.38
N TYR A 71 28.97 5.63 19.63
CA TYR A 71 30.19 4.83 19.64
C TYR A 71 31.06 5.19 18.42
N PHE A 72 30.57 4.95 17.21
CA PHE A 72 31.39 5.11 16.01
C PHE A 72 31.76 6.58 15.75
N ALA A 73 30.82 7.52 15.83
CA ALA A 73 31.15 8.93 15.60
C ALA A 73 32.18 9.46 16.61
N GLN A 74 32.12 9.03 17.87
CA GLN A 74 33.09 9.41 18.91
C GLN A 74 34.48 8.83 18.68
N VAL A 75 34.58 7.64 18.08
CA VAL A 75 35.88 7.06 17.68
C VAL A 75 36.56 7.90 16.58
N PHE A 76 35.80 8.41 15.62
CA PHE A 76 36.36 9.18 14.49
C PHE A 76 36.49 10.68 14.74
N SER A 77 35.60 11.26 15.56
CA SER A 77 35.58 12.69 15.88
C SER A 77 35.05 12.88 17.31
N PRO A 78 35.93 12.77 18.32
CA PRO A 78 35.54 12.85 19.72
C PRO A 78 34.96 14.23 20.04
N GLN A 79 33.85 14.26 20.78
CA GLN A 79 33.25 15.47 21.34
C GLN A 79 33.11 15.30 22.85
N PRO A 80 33.59 16.27 23.67
CA PRO A 80 33.42 16.20 25.11
C PRO A 80 31.94 16.19 25.50
N ASP A 81 31.60 15.45 26.57
CA ASP A 81 30.24 15.27 27.12
C ASP A 81 29.16 14.73 26.15
N PHE A 82 29.58 14.02 25.09
CA PHE A 82 28.66 13.45 24.11
C PHE A 82 27.98 12.16 24.62
N ALA A 83 26.95 12.35 25.45
CA ALA A 83 25.97 11.38 25.94
C ALA A 83 26.43 10.41 27.04
N SER A 84 26.05 10.70 28.29
CA SER A 84 26.29 9.82 29.45
C SER A 84 25.36 8.58 29.47
N ASP A 85 24.15 8.67 28.90
CA ASP A 85 23.08 7.70 29.22
C ASP A 85 22.66 6.79 28.04
N TRP A 86 23.28 6.92 26.86
CA TRP A 86 22.83 6.18 25.67
C TRP A 86 22.98 4.65 25.80
N LEU A 87 23.98 4.18 26.55
CA LEU A 87 24.17 2.76 26.85
C LEU A 87 23.00 2.20 27.66
N LEU A 88 22.46 2.99 28.60
CA LEU A 88 21.28 2.62 29.37
C LEU A 88 20.05 2.53 28.46
N ILE A 89 19.85 3.51 27.57
CA ILE A 89 18.75 3.48 26.57
C ILE A 89 18.84 2.22 25.70
N VAL A 90 20.03 1.87 25.20
CA VAL A 90 20.23 0.65 24.41
C VAL A 90 19.97 -0.59 25.23
N GLY A 91 20.49 -0.67 26.46
CA GLY A 91 20.30 -1.79 27.38
C GLY A 91 18.83 -2.03 27.72
N GLU A 92 18.08 -0.99 28.04
CA GLU A 92 16.63 -1.07 28.24
C GLU A 92 15.90 -1.50 26.99
N SER A 93 16.28 -0.96 25.82
CA SER A 93 15.65 -1.36 24.55
C SER A 93 15.88 -2.85 24.23
N LEU A 94 16.98 -3.44 24.70
CA LEU A 94 17.29 -4.87 24.55
C LEU A 94 16.47 -5.74 25.50
N ARG A 95 16.30 -5.31 26.77
CA ARG A 95 15.51 -6.03 27.78
C ARG A 95 14.01 -5.95 27.52
N ALA A 96 13.52 -4.77 27.16
CA ALA A 96 12.11 -4.47 26.96
C ALA A 96 11.88 -3.81 25.60
N PRO A 97 11.78 -4.59 24.52
CA PRO A 97 11.59 -4.05 23.18
C PRO A 97 10.24 -3.33 23.05
N LYS A 98 10.28 -2.03 22.76
CA LYS A 98 9.10 -1.18 22.54
C LYS A 98 9.06 -0.70 21.09
N PHE A 99 7.89 -0.82 20.44
CA PHE A 99 7.71 -0.27 19.10
C PHE A 99 7.64 1.26 19.16
N LEU A 100 8.55 1.94 18.45
CA LEU A 100 8.64 3.40 18.42
C LEU A 100 7.55 4.05 17.57
N ILE A 101 7.09 3.35 16.54
CA ILE A 101 6.05 3.82 15.63
C ILE A 101 4.77 3.01 15.78
N SER A 102 3.64 3.70 15.73
CA SER A 102 2.31 3.09 15.74
C SER A 102 2.03 2.37 14.41
N GLN A 103 1.09 1.43 14.43
CA GLN A 103 0.69 0.70 13.22
C GLN A 103 0.17 1.63 12.12
N ARG A 104 -0.58 2.68 12.50
CA ARG A 104 -1.12 3.68 11.57
C ARG A 104 -0.02 4.49 10.89
N VAL A 105 0.98 4.95 11.65
CA VAL A 105 2.12 5.70 11.10
C VAL A 105 2.95 4.83 10.16
N ALA A 106 3.19 3.57 10.52
CA ALA A 106 3.90 2.62 9.66
C ALA A 106 3.16 2.40 8.33
N LEU A 107 1.83 2.25 8.39
CA LEU A 107 0.99 2.04 7.23
C LEU A 107 0.99 3.26 6.30
N ALA A 108 0.78 4.47 6.83
CA ALA A 108 0.80 5.70 6.04
C ALA A 108 2.16 5.94 5.35
N ARG A 109 3.28 5.65 6.04
CA ARG A 109 4.63 5.76 5.47
C ARG A 109 4.83 4.81 4.29
N ARG A 110 4.38 3.55 4.41
CA ARG A 110 4.53 2.54 3.35
C ARG A 110 3.57 2.74 2.20
N LEU A 111 2.35 3.17 2.51
CA LEU A 111 1.33 3.53 1.53
C LEU A 111 1.86 4.60 0.58
N ARG A 112 2.23 5.78 1.11
CA ARG A 112 2.66 6.92 0.29
C ARG A 112 3.92 6.66 -0.53
N ARG A 113 4.81 5.79 -0.05
CA ARG A 113 6.13 5.60 -0.68
C ARG A 113 6.13 4.50 -1.74
N ASN A 114 5.35 3.43 -1.53
CA ASN A 114 5.41 2.24 -2.38
C ASN A 114 4.04 1.83 -2.93
N TYR A 115 3.00 1.78 -2.09
CA TYR A 115 1.72 1.12 -2.45
C TYR A 115 0.70 2.03 -3.15
N ILE A 116 0.82 3.35 -3.00
CA ILE A 116 -0.12 4.31 -3.60
C ILE A 116 -0.18 4.15 -5.12
N TYR A 117 0.96 3.96 -5.78
CA TYR A 117 1.02 3.79 -7.23
C TYR A 117 0.32 2.51 -7.70
N MET A 118 0.53 1.39 -7.01
CA MET A 118 -0.14 0.12 -7.32
C MET A 118 -1.66 0.24 -7.19
N LEU A 119 -2.13 0.89 -6.12
CA LEU A 119 -3.56 1.12 -5.91
C LEU A 119 -4.12 2.05 -6.99
N LEU A 120 -3.45 3.15 -7.32
CA LEU A 120 -3.92 4.06 -8.38
C LEU A 120 -4.00 3.38 -9.75
N ILE A 121 -3.04 2.52 -10.10
CA ILE A 121 -3.07 1.74 -11.34
C ILE A 121 -4.27 0.78 -11.33
N LEU A 122 -4.51 0.08 -10.22
CA LEU A 122 -5.69 -0.79 -10.08
C LEU A 122 -7.00 -0.01 -10.18
N LEU A 123 -7.07 1.19 -9.59
CA LEU A 123 -8.24 2.07 -9.69
C LEU A 123 -8.50 2.46 -11.14
N LEU A 124 -7.47 2.90 -11.85
CA LEU A 124 -7.58 3.30 -13.24
C LEU A 124 -8.04 2.12 -14.11
N ALA A 125 -7.44 0.95 -13.92
CA ALA A 125 -7.85 -0.26 -14.62
C ALA A 125 -9.30 -0.65 -14.31
N TRP A 126 -9.74 -0.46 -13.07
CA TRP A 126 -11.12 -0.75 -12.68
C TRP A 126 -12.11 0.23 -13.33
N ILE A 127 -11.82 1.53 -13.31
CA ILE A 127 -12.62 2.54 -14.01
C ILE A 127 -12.69 2.24 -15.52
N LEU A 128 -11.54 1.94 -16.15
CA LEU A 128 -11.48 1.56 -17.56
C LEU A 128 -12.39 0.36 -17.85
N LYS A 129 -12.30 -0.69 -17.02
CA LYS A 129 -13.10 -1.91 -17.16
C LYS A 129 -14.61 -1.63 -17.04
N LEU A 130 -15.02 -0.75 -16.14
CA LEU A 130 -16.41 -0.32 -15.98
C LEU A 130 -16.90 0.52 -17.18
N SER A 131 -16.01 1.31 -17.79
CA SER A 131 -16.36 2.16 -18.94
C SER A 131 -16.40 1.41 -20.28
N THR A 132 -15.81 0.22 -20.38
CA THR A 132 -15.68 -0.54 -21.64
C THR A 132 -17.02 -0.80 -22.35
N PRO A 133 -18.10 -1.22 -21.66
CA PRO A 133 -19.41 -1.39 -22.32
C PRO A 133 -19.97 -0.08 -22.90
N SER A 134 -19.77 1.04 -22.21
CA SER A 134 -20.20 2.36 -22.66
C SER A 134 -19.39 2.86 -23.87
N LEU A 135 -18.10 2.52 -23.97
CA LEU A 135 -17.22 2.88 -25.09
C LEU A 135 -17.51 2.06 -26.35
N LEU A 136 -17.88 0.79 -26.21
CA LEU A 136 -18.21 -0.08 -27.35
C LEU A 136 -19.61 0.20 -27.93
N ASN A 137 -20.51 0.81 -27.14
CA ASN A 137 -21.87 1.17 -27.55
C ASN A 137 -21.97 2.57 -28.22
N GLU A 138 -20.84 3.15 -28.66
CA GLU A 138 -20.69 4.49 -29.27
C GLU A 138 -21.53 4.80 -30.55
N GLY A 139 -22.50 3.97 -30.92
CA GLY A 139 -23.52 4.32 -31.91
C GLY A 139 -24.61 5.27 -31.38
N VAL A 140 -24.79 5.37 -30.06
CA VAL A 140 -25.80 6.23 -29.44
C VAL A 140 -25.10 7.24 -28.54
N ARG A 141 -25.27 8.54 -28.82
CA ARG A 141 -24.77 9.65 -27.97
C ARG A 141 -25.51 9.66 -26.64
N ILE A 142 -25.16 8.77 -25.73
CA ILE A 142 -25.63 8.82 -24.35
C ILE A 142 -24.80 9.92 -23.67
N GLY A 143 -25.45 10.99 -23.20
CA GLY A 143 -24.76 12.08 -22.50
C GLY A 143 -23.95 11.59 -21.30
N PHE A 144 -22.97 12.38 -20.86
CA PHE A 144 -22.05 12.05 -19.75
C PHE A 144 -22.72 11.43 -18.51
N VAL A 145 -23.92 11.91 -18.16
CA VAL A 145 -24.73 11.42 -17.02
C VAL A 145 -25.23 9.99 -17.23
N GLY A 146 -25.61 9.61 -18.46
CA GLY A 146 -26.07 8.25 -18.76
C GLY A 146 -24.92 7.23 -18.76
N SER A 147 -23.75 7.62 -19.29
CA SER A 147 -22.52 6.81 -19.21
C SER A 147 -22.09 6.53 -17.76
N MET A 148 -22.18 7.55 -16.88
CA MET A 148 -21.89 7.40 -15.46
C MET A 148 -22.87 6.45 -14.76
N ARG A 149 -24.17 6.54 -15.06
CA ARG A 149 -25.19 5.64 -14.50
C ARG A 149 -24.97 4.20 -14.96
N GLU A 150 -24.67 4.01 -16.24
CA GLU A 150 -24.39 2.69 -16.82
C GLU A 150 -23.15 2.06 -16.17
N ALA A 151 -22.06 2.82 -16.03
CA ALA A 151 -20.86 2.38 -15.32
C ALA A 151 -21.14 1.97 -13.86
N VAL A 152 -21.97 2.72 -13.14
CA VAL A 152 -22.39 2.37 -11.77
C VAL A 152 -23.21 1.09 -11.75
N THR A 153 -24.10 0.86 -12.72
CA THR A 153 -24.84 -0.40 -12.81
C THR A 153 -23.95 -1.58 -13.16
N SER A 154 -22.96 -1.39 -14.05
CA SER A 154 -21.96 -2.41 -14.41
C SER A 154 -21.03 -2.77 -13.25
N ALA A 155 -20.93 -1.91 -12.22
CA ALA A 155 -20.15 -2.17 -11.03
C ALA A 155 -20.77 -3.21 -10.08
N ALA A 156 -22.00 -3.67 -10.33
CA ALA A 156 -22.67 -4.64 -9.46
C ALA A 156 -21.86 -5.95 -9.35
N LEU A 157 -21.88 -6.57 -8.16
CA LEU A 157 -21.19 -7.84 -7.88
C LEU A 157 -22.15 -8.77 -7.16
N GLY A 158 -22.71 -9.72 -7.92
CA GLY A 158 -23.75 -10.62 -7.41
C GLY A 158 -24.93 -9.83 -6.81
N PRO A 159 -25.30 -10.06 -5.55
CA PRO A 159 -26.42 -9.36 -4.89
C PRO A 159 -26.08 -7.92 -4.47
N VAL A 160 -24.80 -7.52 -4.54
CA VAL A 160 -24.36 -6.20 -4.07
C VAL A 160 -24.58 -5.16 -5.16
N PRO A 161 -25.39 -4.10 -4.91
CA PRO A 161 -25.61 -3.04 -5.88
C PRO A 161 -24.31 -2.32 -6.25
N GLY A 162 -24.10 -2.02 -7.53
CA GLY A 162 -22.87 -1.38 -8.00
C GLY A 162 -22.61 -0.01 -7.39
N ALA A 163 -23.66 0.73 -7.02
CA ALA A 163 -23.53 1.99 -6.28
C ALA A 163 -22.80 1.80 -4.92
N VAL A 164 -23.09 0.72 -4.20
CA VAL A 164 -22.43 0.41 -2.92
C VAL A 164 -20.94 0.16 -3.13
N ILE A 165 -20.59 -0.57 -4.20
CA ILE A 165 -19.20 -0.87 -4.54
C ILE A 165 -18.45 0.39 -4.95
N VAL A 166 -19.03 1.23 -5.79
CA VAL A 166 -18.44 2.52 -6.19
C VAL A 166 -18.21 3.41 -4.97
N VAL A 167 -19.17 3.50 -4.06
CA VAL A 167 -19.03 4.28 -2.81
C VAL A 167 -17.93 3.68 -1.92
N LEU A 168 -17.90 2.36 -1.75
CA LEU A 168 -16.87 1.69 -0.94
C LEU A 168 -15.47 1.97 -1.49
N VAL A 169 -15.29 1.84 -2.81
CA VAL A 169 -14.02 2.15 -3.49
C VAL A 169 -13.70 3.64 -3.32
N ALA A 170 -14.65 4.54 -3.56
CA ALA A 170 -14.42 5.98 -3.40
C ALA A 170 -14.00 6.34 -1.96
N VAL A 171 -14.67 5.79 -0.94
CA VAL A 171 -14.32 5.98 0.47
C VAL A 171 -12.94 5.41 0.79
N LEU A 172 -12.62 4.22 0.28
CA LEU A 172 -11.30 3.62 0.43
C LEU A 172 -10.22 4.57 -0.10
N TYR A 173 -10.33 5.02 -1.35
CA TYR A 173 -9.33 5.88 -1.99
C TYR A 173 -9.26 7.28 -1.38
N ALA A 174 -10.39 7.85 -0.95
CA ALA A 174 -10.40 9.09 -0.19
C ALA A 174 -9.62 8.94 1.13
N GLY A 175 -9.81 7.82 1.84
CA GLY A 175 -9.06 7.49 3.05
C GLY A 175 -7.56 7.26 2.83
N LEU A 176 -7.10 6.97 1.61
CA LEU A 176 -5.68 6.83 1.28
C LEU A 176 -4.98 8.18 1.08
N LEU A 177 -5.74 9.25 0.78
CA LEU A 177 -5.21 10.60 0.52
C LEU A 177 -5.02 11.42 1.80
N VAL A 178 -5.65 11.02 2.91
CA VAL A 178 -5.54 11.64 4.25
C VAL A 178 -4.38 11.01 5.03
#